data_AF-A0A8S3IAL3-F1
#
_entry.id   AF-A0A8S3IAL3-F1
#
_cell.length_a   1.000
_cell.length_b   1.000
_cell.length_c   1.000
_cell.angle_alpha   90.00
_cell.angle_beta   90.00
_cell.angle_gamma   90.00
#
_symmetry.space_group_name_H-M   'P 1'
#
loop_
_entity.id
_entity.type
_entity.pdbx_description
1 polymer ?
#
loop_
_entity_poly.entity_id
_entity_poly.type
_entity_poly.pdbx_seq_one_letter_code
_entity_poly.pdbx_strand_id
1 'polypeptide(L)'
;MYVIPRTFATQQDDDDECVLFNHSCEPNCGFDSDYGQTIVALRSISIGEELTYDYSFLETESSLIRGLVCECNTPSCVGTLMFDRYRDEEFQKRFYLYMSPYLQRRVRELKTKWYSTKCFTRSATDEKRKSLHALEWIQAGEIVARFSGPIDIDNHFITKASEFKATCMVDEHKQVIALYDLPPQSEITLNYHGKL
;
A
#
# COMPACT_ATOMS: atom_id res chain seq x y z
N MET A 1 -16.02 17.45 -4.45
CA MET A 1 -15.18 17.13 -5.62
C MET A 1 -13.98 18.05 -5.56
N TYR A 2 -12.88 17.52 -5.01
CA TYR A 2 -11.69 18.29 -4.70
C TYR A 2 -10.79 18.35 -5.94
N VAL A 3 -10.70 19.51 -6.58
CA VAL A 3 -9.62 19.82 -7.53
C VAL A 3 -8.38 20.01 -6.66
N ILE A 4 -7.29 19.27 -6.90
CA ILE A 4 -6.01 19.58 -6.25
C ILE A 4 -5.72 21.06 -6.55
N PRO A 5 -5.66 21.94 -5.53
CA PRO A 5 -5.46 23.35 -5.78
C PRO A 5 -4.09 23.53 -6.47
N ARG A 6 -4.06 24.34 -7.54
CA ARG A 6 -2.85 24.71 -8.33
C ARG A 6 -1.75 25.41 -7.52
N THR A 7 -1.74 25.29 -6.19
CA THR A 7 -0.75 25.92 -5.31
C THR A 7 0.60 25.23 -5.32
N PHE A 8 0.73 24.03 -5.91
CA PHE A 8 2.03 23.49 -6.31
C PHE A 8 2.38 23.96 -7.72
N ALA A 9 2.45 25.28 -7.90
CA ALA A 9 2.95 25.90 -9.12
C ALA A 9 4.47 25.72 -9.17
N THR A 10 4.96 24.58 -9.67
CA THR A 10 6.18 24.63 -10.47
C THR A 10 5.79 25.33 -11.76
N GLN A 11 6.37 26.49 -12.01
CA GLN A 11 6.32 27.13 -13.31
C GLN A 11 7.10 26.26 -14.31
N GLN A 12 6.50 25.16 -14.71
CA GLN A 12 6.93 24.36 -15.84
C GLN A 12 5.76 24.31 -16.81
N ASP A 13 6.06 24.58 -18.06
CA ASP A 13 5.15 24.46 -19.20
C ASP A 13 4.69 22.99 -19.32
N ASP A 14 3.69 22.59 -18.54
CA ASP A 14 3.15 21.24 -18.56
C ASP A 14 1.84 21.22 -19.37
N ASP A 15 1.97 20.93 -20.67
CA ASP A 15 0.87 20.52 -21.57
C ASP A 15 0.33 19.12 -21.20
N ASP A 16 0.45 18.68 -19.94
CA ASP A 16 -0.08 17.39 -19.48
C ASP A 16 -1.51 17.56 -18.98
N GLU A 17 -2.47 17.37 -19.89
CA GLU A 17 -3.91 17.43 -19.58
C GLU A 17 -4.35 16.34 -18.58
N CYS A 18 -3.52 15.33 -18.27
CA CYS A 18 -3.82 14.32 -17.27
C CYS A 18 -3.96 14.90 -15.85
N VAL A 19 -3.43 16.12 -15.61
CA VAL A 19 -3.63 16.86 -14.35
C VAL A 19 -5.08 17.30 -14.12
N LEU A 20 -5.92 17.27 -15.17
CA LEU A 20 -7.33 17.65 -15.09
C LEU A 20 -8.24 16.52 -14.60
N PHE A 21 -7.74 15.28 -14.55
CA PHE A 21 -8.53 14.13 -14.15
C PHE A 21 -8.66 14.06 -12.63
N ASN A 22 -9.90 13.96 -12.15
CA ASN A 22 -10.18 13.75 -10.74
C ASN A 22 -10.03 12.28 -10.34
N HIS A 23 -9.83 12.08 -9.05
CA HIS A 23 -9.83 10.75 -8.44
C HIS A 23 -11.25 10.17 -8.36
N SER A 24 -11.39 8.88 -8.65
CA SER A 24 -12.54 8.05 -8.26
C SER A 24 -12.07 6.69 -7.72
N CYS A 25 -12.70 6.19 -6.66
CA CYS A 25 -12.47 4.83 -6.16
C CYS A 25 -13.08 3.75 -7.07
N GLU A 26 -14.06 4.14 -7.92
CA GLU A 26 -14.61 3.32 -9.01
C GLU A 26 -14.35 4.04 -10.34
N PRO A 27 -13.09 4.08 -10.81
CA PRO A 27 -12.73 4.88 -11.97
C PRO A 27 -13.26 4.27 -13.27
N ASN A 28 -13.36 5.11 -14.31
CA ASN A 28 -13.62 4.65 -15.68
C ASN A 28 -12.37 4.67 -16.57
N CYS A 29 -11.25 5.22 -16.09
CA CYS A 29 -9.97 5.26 -16.76
C CYS A 29 -8.84 4.67 -15.91
N GLY A 30 -7.76 4.25 -16.58
CA GLY A 30 -6.51 3.78 -15.98
C GLY A 30 -5.34 4.01 -16.94
N PHE A 31 -4.17 3.43 -16.65
CA PHE A 31 -2.95 3.65 -17.43
C PHE A 31 -2.51 2.39 -18.16
N ASP A 32 -2.27 2.49 -19.46
CA ASP A 32 -1.60 1.44 -20.20
C ASP A 32 -0.08 1.57 -20.05
N SER A 33 0.52 0.60 -19.37
CA SER A 33 1.97 0.56 -19.12
C SER A 33 2.79 0.26 -20.37
N ASP A 34 2.21 -0.41 -21.36
CA ASP A 34 2.92 -0.82 -22.57
C ASP A 34 3.08 0.35 -23.55
N TYR A 35 2.20 1.35 -23.44
CA TYR A 35 2.17 2.55 -24.28
C TYR A 35 2.48 3.83 -23.49
N GLY A 36 3.47 3.77 -22.60
CA GLY A 36 4.09 4.98 -22.05
C GLY A 36 3.20 5.85 -21.16
N GLN A 37 2.34 5.24 -20.34
CA GLN A 37 1.37 5.91 -19.46
C GLN A 37 0.21 6.59 -20.20
N THR A 38 -0.20 6.02 -21.34
CA THR A 38 -1.42 6.44 -22.02
C THR A 38 -2.65 6.14 -21.16
N ILE A 39 -3.56 7.11 -21.02
CA ILE A 39 -4.83 6.88 -20.34
C ILE A 39 -5.74 6.03 -21.24
N VAL A 40 -6.28 4.94 -20.69
CA VAL A 40 -7.20 4.03 -21.37
C VAL A 40 -8.49 3.85 -20.58
N ALA A 41 -9.58 3.58 -21.29
CA ALA A 41 -10.87 3.31 -20.66
C ALA A 41 -10.92 1.88 -20.08
N LEU A 42 -11.42 1.74 -18.86
CA LEU A 42 -11.64 0.45 -18.18
C LEU A 42 -12.97 -0.21 -18.58
N ARG A 43 -13.89 0.59 -19.11
CA ARG A 43 -15.22 0.20 -19.60
C ARG A 43 -15.71 1.21 -20.62
N SER A 44 -16.85 0.95 -21.26
CA SER A 44 -17.54 1.96 -22.05
C SER A 44 -17.90 3.18 -21.21
N ILE A 45 -17.69 4.37 -21.78
CA ILE A 45 -17.91 5.68 -21.13
C ILE A 45 -19.00 6.41 -21.90
N SER A 46 -19.98 6.96 -21.18
CA SER A 46 -21.10 7.67 -21.80
C SER A 46 -20.74 9.11 -22.13
N ILE A 47 -21.41 9.70 -23.11
CA ILE A 47 -21.23 11.13 -23.44
C ILE A 47 -21.62 11.97 -22.21
N GLY A 48 -20.73 12.88 -21.81
CA GLY A 48 -20.91 13.75 -20.64
C GLY A 48 -20.55 13.10 -19.30
N GLU A 49 -20.13 11.84 -19.30
CA GLU A 49 -19.56 11.20 -18.10
C GLU A 49 -18.16 11.76 -17.82
N GLU A 50 -17.88 12.11 -16.57
CA GLU A 50 -16.57 12.62 -16.15
C GLU A 50 -15.51 11.50 -16.26
N LEU A 51 -14.35 11.82 -16.83
CA LEU A 51 -13.22 10.89 -16.89
C LEU A 51 -12.45 10.94 -15.57
N THR A 52 -12.25 9.77 -14.96
CA THR A 52 -11.59 9.64 -13.64
C THR A 52 -10.68 8.43 -13.60
N TYR A 53 -9.58 8.52 -12.86
CA TYR A 53 -8.72 7.37 -12.53
C TYR A 53 -8.44 7.29 -11.02
N ASP A 54 -8.14 6.11 -10.50
CA ASP A 54 -7.72 5.97 -9.12
C ASP A 54 -6.26 6.43 -9.00
N TYR A 55 -6.01 7.52 -8.28
CA TYR A 55 -4.65 8.02 -8.00
C TYR A 55 -3.72 6.96 -7.40
N SER A 56 -4.27 5.93 -6.76
CA SER A 56 -3.52 4.74 -6.31
C SER A 56 -2.96 3.89 -7.45
N PHE A 57 -3.20 4.23 -8.72
CA PHE A 57 -2.53 3.62 -9.88
C PHE A 57 -1.15 4.24 -10.17
N LEU A 58 -0.85 5.40 -9.58
CA LEU A 58 0.39 6.15 -9.80
C LEU A 58 1.22 6.25 -8.52
N GLU A 59 0.55 6.44 -7.39
CA GLU A 59 1.18 6.84 -6.14
C GLU A 59 1.41 5.65 -5.18
N THR A 60 2.34 5.85 -4.25
CA THR A 60 2.57 4.95 -3.11
C THR A 60 2.42 5.71 -1.79
N GLU A 61 2.56 5.04 -0.65
CA GLU A 61 2.46 5.67 0.68
C GLU A 61 3.48 6.81 0.91
N SER A 62 4.50 6.93 0.07
CA SER A 62 5.45 8.06 0.13
C SER A 62 4.94 9.32 -0.58
N SER A 63 3.74 9.30 -1.14
CA SER A 63 3.16 10.42 -1.86
C SER A 63 2.99 11.65 -0.96
N LEU A 64 3.30 12.83 -1.50
CA LEU A 64 3.10 14.11 -0.81
C LEU A 64 1.63 14.43 -0.54
N ILE A 65 0.72 13.80 -1.29
CA ILE A 65 -0.73 13.94 -1.13
C ILE A 65 -1.34 12.83 -0.26
N ARG A 66 -0.54 12.00 0.40
CA ARG A 66 -1.04 10.98 1.34
C ARG A 66 -1.90 11.61 2.42
N GLY A 67 -3.05 11.01 2.70
CA GLY A 67 -4.05 11.54 3.63
C GLY A 67 -5.06 12.48 2.97
N LEU A 68 -5.05 12.62 1.64
CA LEU A 68 -6.06 13.38 0.90
C LEU A 68 -7.45 12.78 1.13
N VAL A 69 -8.38 13.61 1.61
CA VAL A 69 -9.78 13.23 1.81
C VAL A 69 -10.45 13.05 0.45
N CYS A 70 -11.06 11.89 0.24
CA CYS A 70 -11.73 11.52 -0.99
C CYS A 70 -13.22 11.84 -0.92
N GLU A 71 -13.72 12.57 -1.94
CA GLU A 71 -15.12 12.98 -2.06
C GLU A 71 -15.75 12.46 -3.37
N CYS A 72 -15.29 11.32 -3.88
CA CYS A 72 -15.80 10.77 -5.14
C CYS A 72 -17.24 10.23 -5.03
N ASN A 73 -17.76 10.03 -3.81
CA ASN A 73 -19.13 9.57 -3.52
C ASN A 73 -19.53 8.22 -4.12
N THR A 74 -18.57 7.39 -4.55
CA THR A 74 -18.86 6.03 -5.00
C THR A 74 -19.21 5.12 -3.81
N PRO A 75 -19.99 4.05 -4.00
CA PRO A 75 -20.34 3.12 -2.92
C PRO A 75 -19.13 2.47 -2.25
N SER A 76 -18.05 2.26 -2.99
CA SER A 76 -16.79 1.70 -2.48
C SER A 76 -15.72 2.76 -2.15
N CYS A 77 -16.12 4.01 -1.92
CA CYS A 77 -15.21 5.09 -1.55
C CYS A 77 -14.40 4.73 -0.29
N VAL A 78 -13.07 4.86 -0.37
CA VAL A 78 -12.16 4.56 0.76
C VAL A 78 -12.04 5.73 1.76
N GLY A 79 -12.64 6.88 1.46
CA GLY A 79 -12.69 8.06 2.33
C GLY A 79 -11.38 8.85 2.42
N THR A 80 -10.22 8.20 2.50
CA THR A 80 -8.91 8.86 2.56
C THR A 80 -7.87 8.09 1.75
N LEU A 81 -7.13 8.78 0.91
CA LEU A 81 -6.13 8.18 0.03
C LEU A 81 -4.81 7.99 0.76
N MET A 82 -4.53 6.74 1.11
CA MET A 82 -3.29 6.33 1.80
C MET A 82 -2.22 5.77 0.86
N PHE A 83 -2.60 5.49 -0.39
CA PHE A 83 -1.73 5.01 -1.49
C PHE A 83 -0.98 3.71 -1.21
N ASP A 84 -1.56 2.84 -0.39
CA ASP A 84 -1.00 1.55 -0.04
C ASP A 84 -1.79 0.37 -0.66
N ARG A 85 -2.88 0.67 -1.38
CA ARG A 85 -3.77 -0.31 -2.04
C ARG A 85 -3.07 -1.23 -3.03
N TYR A 86 -1.96 -0.80 -3.64
CA TYR A 86 -1.17 -1.66 -4.52
C TYR A 86 -0.64 -2.93 -3.82
N ARG A 87 -0.72 -3.00 -2.48
CA ARG A 87 -0.37 -4.17 -1.68
C ARG A 87 -1.51 -5.17 -1.51
N ASP A 88 -2.75 -4.76 -1.75
CA ASP A 88 -3.91 -5.64 -1.68
C ASP A 88 -3.95 -6.59 -2.89
N GLU A 89 -4.11 -7.89 -2.65
CA GLU A 89 -4.05 -8.90 -3.70
C GLU A 89 -5.22 -8.80 -4.68
N GLU A 90 -6.42 -8.48 -4.20
CA GLU A 90 -7.59 -8.32 -5.07
C GLU A 90 -7.47 -7.06 -5.92
N PHE A 91 -6.97 -5.97 -5.36
CA PHE A 91 -6.64 -4.76 -6.09
C PHE A 91 -5.58 -5.01 -7.16
N GLN A 92 -4.52 -5.76 -6.84
CA GLN A 92 -3.52 -6.18 -7.83
C GLN A 92 -4.16 -7.01 -8.95
N LYS A 93 -4.91 -8.07 -8.63
CA LYS A 93 -5.55 -8.93 -9.64
C LYS A 93 -6.42 -8.12 -10.60
N ARG A 94 -7.16 -7.15 -10.07
CA ARG A 94 -8.11 -6.35 -10.85
C ARG A 94 -7.43 -5.25 -11.66
N PHE A 95 -6.40 -4.61 -11.13
CA PHE A 95 -5.89 -3.34 -11.68
C PHE A 95 -4.43 -3.33 -12.11
N TYR A 96 -3.67 -4.41 -11.93
CA TYR A 96 -2.23 -4.43 -12.22
C TYR A 96 -1.86 -3.90 -13.61
N LEU A 97 -2.61 -4.28 -14.64
CA LEU A 97 -2.37 -3.84 -16.02
C LEU A 97 -2.70 -2.36 -16.27
N TYR A 98 -3.47 -1.74 -15.38
CA TYR A 98 -3.90 -0.34 -15.45
C TYR A 98 -3.08 0.59 -14.55
N MET A 99 -2.06 0.06 -13.88
CA MET A 99 -1.14 0.80 -13.02
C MET A 99 0.02 1.38 -13.84
N SER A 100 0.60 2.49 -13.36
CA SER A 100 1.85 3.01 -13.92
C SER A 100 2.97 1.96 -13.88
N PRO A 101 3.96 2.03 -14.79
CA PRO A 101 5.14 1.18 -14.74
C PRO A 101 5.88 1.26 -13.39
N TYR A 102 5.87 2.45 -12.76
CA TYR A 102 6.42 2.66 -11.43
C TYR A 102 5.71 1.77 -10.39
N LEU A 103 4.38 1.83 -10.34
CA LEU A 103 3.61 1.07 -9.36
C LEU A 103 3.63 -0.43 -9.64
N GLN A 104 3.57 -0.85 -10.90
CA GLN A 104 3.76 -2.26 -11.27
C GLN A 104 5.11 -2.81 -10.81
N ARG A 105 6.17 -2.00 -10.88
CA ARG A 105 7.50 -2.37 -10.34
C ARG A 105 7.42 -2.54 -8.82
N ARG A 106 6.73 -1.65 -8.11
CA ARG A 106 6.51 -1.79 -6.66
C ARG A 106 5.76 -3.07 -6.32
N VAL A 107 4.72 -3.43 -7.06
CA VAL A 107 4.00 -4.71 -6.91
C VAL A 107 4.93 -5.91 -7.14
N ARG A 108 5.79 -5.87 -8.18
CA ARG A 108 6.79 -6.94 -8.41
C ARG A 108 7.79 -7.05 -7.26
N GLU A 109 8.22 -5.92 -6.69
CA GLU A 109 9.08 -5.91 -5.50
C GLU A 109 8.39 -6.50 -4.27
N LEU A 110 7.07 -6.35 -4.11
CA LEU A 110 6.32 -7.01 -3.02
C LEU A 110 6.39 -8.54 -3.10
N LYS A 111 6.56 -9.12 -4.30
CA LYS A 111 6.70 -10.58 -4.43
C LYS A 111 8.01 -11.09 -3.84
N THR A 112 9.01 -10.22 -3.70
CA THR A 112 10.36 -10.54 -3.19
C THR A 112 10.69 -9.88 -1.86
N LYS A 113 9.84 -8.95 -1.38
CA LYS A 113 10.03 -8.18 -0.14
C LYS A 113 8.78 -8.24 0.73
N TRP A 114 9.00 -8.41 2.03
CA TRP A 114 7.96 -8.30 3.06
C TRP A 114 7.39 -6.87 3.14
N TYR A 115 6.08 -6.73 3.36
CA TYR A 115 5.48 -5.41 3.58
C TYR A 115 4.21 -5.45 4.45
N SER A 116 4.15 -4.52 5.40
CA SER A 116 2.96 -4.13 6.16
C SER A 116 2.65 -2.65 5.91
N THR A 117 1.37 -2.30 5.71
CA THR A 117 0.91 -0.88 5.68
C THR A 117 0.87 -0.25 7.05
N LYS A 118 0.68 -1.10 8.07
CA LYS A 118 0.60 -0.70 9.46
C LYS A 118 1.92 -0.83 10.19
N CYS A 119 3.05 -1.06 9.50
CA CYS A 119 4.35 -1.13 10.16
C CYS A 119 5.47 -0.42 9.37
N PHE A 120 6.51 -0.03 10.10
CA PHE A 120 7.72 0.58 9.59
C PHE A 120 8.96 -0.07 10.22
N THR A 121 10.12 0.03 9.55
CA THR A 121 11.39 -0.52 10.09
C THR A 121 12.18 0.53 10.87
N ARG A 122 12.81 0.12 11.97
CA ARG A 122 13.72 0.94 12.78
C ARG A 122 15.07 0.24 12.90
N SER A 123 16.17 1.00 12.83
CA SER A 123 17.49 0.46 13.17
C SER A 123 17.64 0.44 14.69
N ALA A 124 17.77 -0.74 15.31
CA ALA A 124 18.19 -0.84 16.70
C ALA A 124 19.70 -0.59 16.76
N THR A 125 20.13 0.43 17.50
CA THR A 125 21.56 0.72 17.69
C THR A 125 22.24 -0.26 18.64
N ASP A 126 23.57 -0.23 18.57
CA ASP A 126 24.64 -1.15 19.01
C ASP A 126 24.90 -2.39 18.14
N GLU A 127 23.90 -3.02 17.50
CA GLU A 127 24.14 -4.23 16.66
C GLU A 127 23.67 -4.14 15.20
N LYS A 128 23.21 -2.97 14.71
CA LYS A 128 22.72 -2.76 13.32
C LYS A 128 21.56 -3.68 12.89
N ARG A 129 20.88 -4.36 13.81
CA ARG A 129 19.71 -5.18 13.48
C ARG A 129 18.50 -4.27 13.23
N LYS A 130 17.86 -4.42 12.08
CA LYS A 130 16.61 -3.73 11.77
C LYS A 130 15.45 -4.49 12.41
N SER A 131 14.59 -3.77 13.13
CA SER A 131 13.37 -4.28 13.77
C SER A 131 12.13 -3.65 13.12
N LEU A 132 10.99 -4.31 13.29
CA LEU A 132 9.73 -3.88 12.72
C LEU A 132 8.78 -3.36 13.80
N HIS A 133 8.10 -2.24 13.53
CA HIS A 133 7.25 -1.56 14.49
C HIS A 133 5.91 -1.15 13.90
N ALA A 134 4.85 -1.19 14.70
CA ALA A 134 3.52 -0.69 14.33
C ALA A 134 3.56 0.82 14.04
N LEU A 135 3.09 1.24 12.87
CA LEU A 135 2.94 2.62 12.45
C LEU A 135 1.70 3.27 13.09
N GLU A 136 0.63 2.50 13.21
CA GLU A 136 -0.66 2.88 13.76
C GLU A 136 -1.16 1.79 14.73
N TRP A 137 -2.36 1.97 15.30
CA TRP A 137 -2.99 0.93 16.11
C TRP A 137 -3.32 -0.30 15.26
N ILE A 138 -2.94 -1.48 15.74
CA ILE A 138 -3.25 -2.77 15.12
C ILE A 138 -4.09 -3.56 16.12
N GLN A 139 -5.25 -4.03 15.69
CA GLN A 139 -6.14 -4.81 16.57
C GLN A 139 -5.70 -6.27 16.66
N ALA A 140 -6.01 -6.93 17.78
CA ALA A 140 -5.84 -8.36 17.92
C ALA A 140 -6.53 -9.11 16.76
N GLY A 141 -5.82 -10.06 16.15
CA GLY A 141 -6.31 -10.83 15.00
C GLY A 141 -6.10 -10.16 13.63
N GLU A 142 -5.64 -8.91 13.58
CA GLU A 142 -5.30 -8.28 12.29
C GLU A 142 -4.00 -8.82 11.70
N ILE A 143 -3.98 -8.86 10.37
CA ILE A 143 -2.79 -9.22 9.62
C ILE A 143 -1.83 -8.04 9.64
N VAL A 144 -0.74 -8.23 10.39
CA VAL A 144 0.41 -7.33 10.42
C VAL A 144 1.16 -7.43 9.12
N ALA A 145 1.33 -8.63 8.55
CA ALA A 145 2.03 -8.77 7.28
C ALA A 145 1.73 -10.09 6.57
N ARG A 146 2.06 -10.17 5.28
CA ARG A 146 2.03 -11.42 4.51
C ARG A 146 3.37 -11.68 3.86
N PHE A 147 3.82 -12.92 3.90
CA PHE A 147 5.04 -13.36 3.22
C PHE A 147 4.72 -14.24 2.01
N SER A 148 5.30 -13.91 0.87
CA SER A 148 5.24 -14.76 -0.33
C SER A 148 6.15 -16.00 -0.25
N GLY A 149 7.22 -15.94 0.55
CA GLY A 149 8.26 -16.97 0.68
C GLY A 149 8.36 -17.57 2.10
N PRO A 150 9.33 -18.47 2.34
CA PRO A 150 9.65 -18.96 3.68
C PRO A 150 9.97 -17.79 4.62
N ILE A 151 9.48 -17.85 5.87
CA ILE A 151 9.71 -16.78 6.84
C ILE A 151 11.03 -17.01 7.56
N ASP A 152 11.97 -16.09 7.39
CA ASP A 152 13.26 -16.07 8.05
C ASP A 152 13.39 -14.82 8.94
N ILE A 153 13.51 -15.03 10.24
CA ILE A 153 13.59 -13.98 11.27
C ILE A 153 14.83 -13.10 11.10
N ASP A 154 15.92 -13.63 10.55
CA ASP A 154 17.14 -12.85 10.34
C ASP A 154 17.02 -11.95 9.10
N ASN A 155 16.20 -12.34 8.13
CA ASN A 155 15.99 -11.62 6.88
C ASN A 155 14.75 -10.71 6.87
N HIS A 156 13.79 -10.92 7.78
CA HIS A 156 12.49 -10.25 7.73
C HIS A 156 12.27 -9.13 8.74
N PHE A 157 13.34 -8.66 9.41
CA PHE A 157 13.29 -7.55 10.37
C PHE A 157 12.32 -7.78 11.54
N ILE A 158 11.97 -9.04 11.79
CA ILE A 158 11.14 -9.45 12.92
C ILE A 158 12.07 -9.96 14.00
N THR A 159 11.85 -9.52 15.23
CA THR A 159 12.65 -9.98 16.37
C THR A 159 12.06 -11.29 16.91
N LYS A 160 12.92 -12.27 17.21
CA LYS A 160 12.49 -13.48 17.93
C LYS A 160 12.04 -13.06 19.33
N ALA A 161 10.81 -13.40 19.69
CA ALA A 161 10.32 -13.13 21.03
C ALA A 161 11.21 -13.85 22.08
N SER A 162 11.49 -13.20 23.19
CA SER A 162 11.94 -13.91 24.40
C SER A 162 10.83 -14.87 24.83
N GLU A 163 11.18 -15.94 25.58
CA GLU A 163 10.39 -17.16 25.82
C GLU A 163 8.89 -16.99 26.19
N PHE A 164 8.37 -15.78 26.47
CA PHE A 164 7.03 -15.59 26.99
C PHE A 164 6.16 -14.48 26.37
N LYS A 165 6.60 -13.65 25.41
CA LYS A 165 5.71 -12.60 24.84
C LYS A 165 6.02 -12.25 23.38
N ALA A 166 5.57 -13.08 22.45
CA ALA A 166 5.43 -12.61 21.07
C ALA A 166 4.26 -11.63 20.96
N THR A 167 4.39 -10.63 20.09
CA THR A 167 3.30 -9.72 19.71
C THR A 167 2.47 -10.30 18.57
N CYS A 168 3.07 -11.19 17.76
CA CYS A 168 2.41 -11.80 16.61
C CYS A 168 2.66 -13.31 16.51
N MET A 169 1.82 -13.98 15.73
CA MET A 169 2.01 -15.36 15.29
C MET A 169 2.06 -15.44 13.76
N VAL A 170 2.47 -16.59 13.22
CA VAL A 170 2.38 -16.89 11.79
C VAL A 170 1.38 -18.03 11.60
N ASP A 171 0.46 -17.89 10.64
CA ASP A 171 -0.45 -18.96 10.23
C ASP A 171 0.12 -19.85 9.09
N GLU A 172 -0.64 -20.86 8.68
CA GLU A 172 -0.29 -21.76 7.57
C GLU A 172 -0.21 -21.08 6.20
N HIS A 173 -0.80 -19.89 6.08
CA HIS A 173 -0.78 -19.05 4.88
C HIS A 173 0.35 -18.01 4.91
N LYS A 174 1.29 -18.12 5.87
CA LYS A 174 2.43 -17.21 6.05
C LYS A 174 2.00 -15.76 6.33
N GLN A 175 0.87 -15.59 7.00
CA GLN A 175 0.38 -14.31 7.50
C GLN A 175 0.85 -14.10 8.92
N VAL A 176 1.42 -12.92 9.20
CA VAL A 176 1.76 -12.45 10.55
C VAL A 176 0.52 -11.82 11.15
N ILE A 177 0.01 -12.38 12.23
CA ILE A 177 -1.25 -11.97 12.86
C ILE A 177 -0.96 -11.48 14.27
N ALA A 178 -1.50 -10.31 14.63
CA ALA A 178 -1.35 -9.73 15.97
C ALA A 178 -2.08 -10.57 17.03
N LEU A 179 -1.41 -10.88 18.15
CA LEU A 179 -1.98 -11.66 19.24
C LEU A 179 -2.82 -10.82 20.22
N TYR A 180 -2.56 -9.52 20.28
CA TYR A 180 -3.26 -8.54 21.11
C TYR A 180 -3.17 -7.17 20.44
N ASP A 181 -3.94 -6.19 20.94
CA ASP A 181 -3.90 -4.84 20.42
C ASP A 181 -2.50 -4.23 20.56
N LEU A 182 -1.93 -3.76 19.46
CA LEU A 182 -0.61 -3.14 19.39
C LEU A 182 -0.77 -1.63 19.20
N PRO A 183 -0.37 -0.81 20.19
CA PRO A 183 -0.29 0.64 19.98
C PRO A 183 0.79 0.99 18.94
N PRO A 184 0.72 2.19 18.35
CA PRO A 184 1.81 2.72 17.51
C PRO A 184 3.16 2.60 18.23
N GLN A 185 4.22 2.35 17.47
CA GLN A 185 5.59 2.08 17.91
C GLN A 185 5.84 0.69 18.52
N SER A 186 4.80 -0.13 18.75
CA SER A 186 4.97 -1.50 19.26
C SER A 186 5.84 -2.34 18.33
N GLU A 187 6.80 -3.08 18.88
CA GLU A 187 7.66 -3.96 18.10
C GLU A 187 6.92 -5.23 17.67
N ILE A 188 7.10 -5.64 16.42
CA ILE A 188 6.57 -6.88 15.86
C ILE A 188 7.57 -8.00 16.14
N THR A 189 7.15 -8.95 16.97
CA THR A 189 7.94 -10.07 17.44
C THR A 189 7.18 -11.37 17.19
N LEU A 190 7.89 -12.42 16.79
CA LEU A 190 7.32 -13.74 16.51
C LEU A 190 7.88 -14.79 17.46
N ASN A 191 7.02 -15.72 17.90
CA ASN A 191 7.46 -16.92 18.58
C ASN A 191 7.74 -18.03 17.56
N TYR A 192 9.02 -18.31 17.31
CA TYR A 192 9.44 -19.36 16.38
C TYR A 192 9.64 -20.68 17.14
N HIS A 193 8.56 -21.40 17.40
CA HIS A 193 8.62 -22.78 17.91
C HIS A 193 8.90 -23.79 16.79
N GLY A 194 9.88 -23.49 15.93
CA GLY A 194 10.58 -24.49 15.11
C GLY A 194 9.76 -25.40 14.20
N LYS A 195 8.55 -25.00 13.78
CA LYS A 195 7.77 -25.73 12.76
C LYS A 195 7.18 -24.77 11.75
N LEU A 196 7.72 -24.85 10.54
CA LEU A 196 6.96 -24.76 9.29
C LEU A 196 6.52 -26.18 8.94
#